data_AF-A0AB33ZBF9-F1
#
_entry.id   AF-A0AB33ZBF9-F1
#
_cell.length_a   1.000
_cell.length_b   1.000
_cell.length_c   1.000
_cell.angle_alpha   90.00
_cell.angle_beta   90.00
_cell.angle_gamma   90.00
#
_symmetry.space_group_name_H-M   'P 1'
#
loop_
_entity.id
_entity.type
_entity.pdbx_description
1 polymer ?
#
loop_
_entity_poly.entity_id
_entity_poly.type
_entity_poly.pdbx_seq_one_letter_code
_entity_poly.pdbx_strand_id
1 'polypeptide(L)'
;HVYFDYNGVQAKDTVLDGYYYDKDTGARKELPRDQFIKIGDDLYYFSSNGRTGSISVNGKDYYVEQNGKVLRGSFNIYQNPPYYDDETGEAVEKTGFVKSRGSWFYLENGKKVAGFKKIDGKLYYFSANPMNKYETNEQVRGKLVGPKFYISFLSRAEDNPTYYFDAETGAAVTNQFVYADGHWYYFGNDGKALLFDQVINGQHLYFDYQGKQIKGNFVTDYKGTRYYDENSGELVTNQTRTINGVTYHFDENGRANQL
;
A
#
# COMPACT_ATOMS: atom_id res chain seq x y z
N HIS A 1 14.30 45.61 -8.22
CA HIS A 1 13.94 45.27 -6.83
C HIS A 1 14.29 43.82 -6.56
N VAL A 2 14.80 43.50 -5.37
CA VAL A 2 15.11 42.13 -4.91
C VAL A 2 14.28 41.85 -3.65
N TYR A 3 14.07 40.59 -3.31
CA TYR A 3 13.34 40.18 -2.09
C TYR A 3 14.28 39.42 -1.15
N PHE A 4 14.12 39.62 0.16
CA PHE A 4 14.79 38.86 1.20
C PHE A 4 13.73 38.27 2.13
N ASP A 5 13.90 37.02 2.54
CA ASP A 5 13.03 36.38 3.53
C ASP A 5 13.29 36.92 4.96
N TYR A 6 12.55 36.39 5.94
CA TYR A 6 12.68 36.82 7.34
C TYR A 6 14.05 36.51 7.96
N ASN A 7 14.84 35.62 7.36
CA ASN A 7 16.20 35.28 7.76
C ASN A 7 17.25 36.13 7.02
N GLY A 8 16.84 37.03 6.13
CA GLY A 8 17.75 37.83 5.30
C GLY A 8 18.33 37.06 4.11
N VAL A 9 17.75 35.93 3.71
CA VAL A 9 18.15 35.18 2.51
C VAL A 9 17.49 35.79 1.28
N GLN A 10 18.29 36.13 0.27
CA GLN A 10 17.77 36.70 -0.97
C GLN A 10 17.01 35.63 -1.77
N ALA A 11 15.79 35.94 -2.22
CA ALA A 11 15.08 35.11 -3.17
C ALA A 11 15.79 35.13 -4.54
N LYS A 12 16.12 33.94 -5.03
CA LYS A 12 16.68 33.70 -6.35
C LYS A 12 16.11 32.42 -6.91
N ASP A 13 15.96 32.39 -8.23
CA ASP A 13 15.38 31.29 -9.02
C ASP A 13 14.05 30.77 -8.46
N THR A 14 13.17 31.69 -8.09
CA THR A 14 11.92 31.35 -7.41
C THR A 14 10.79 32.29 -7.78
N VAL A 15 9.56 31.81 -7.60
CA VAL A 15 8.33 32.57 -7.81
C VAL A 15 7.70 32.89 -6.46
N LEU A 16 7.42 34.18 -6.23
CA LEU A 16 6.74 34.65 -5.03
C LEU A 16 5.76 35.78 -5.40
N ASP A 17 4.52 35.65 -4.96
CA ASP A 17 3.45 36.66 -5.10
C ASP A 17 3.25 37.20 -6.53
N GLY A 18 3.37 36.33 -7.54
CA GLY A 18 3.22 36.72 -8.95
C GLY A 18 4.46 37.34 -9.58
N TYR A 19 5.62 37.22 -8.94
CA TYR A 19 6.89 37.67 -9.48
C TYR A 19 7.91 36.52 -9.54
N TYR A 20 8.69 36.48 -10.60
CA TYR A 20 9.89 35.64 -10.68
C TYR A 20 11.11 36.45 -10.25
N TYR A 21 11.97 35.83 -9.45
CA TYR A 21 13.24 36.40 -8.99
C TYR A 21 14.37 35.71 -9.72
N ASP A 22 15.09 36.46 -10.55
CA ASP A 22 16.15 35.95 -11.42
C ASP A 22 17.20 35.12 -10.66
N LYS A 23 17.65 34.01 -11.26
CA LYS A 23 18.56 33.06 -10.61
C LYS A 23 19.92 33.66 -10.24
N ASP A 24 20.43 34.59 -11.04
CA ASP A 24 21.79 35.13 -10.86
C ASP A 24 21.74 36.39 -9.99
N THR A 25 20.82 37.28 -10.30
CA THR A 25 20.74 38.63 -9.72
C THR A 25 19.70 38.75 -8.61
N GLY A 26 18.70 37.87 -8.56
CA GLY A 26 17.51 38.00 -7.71
C GLY A 26 16.62 39.18 -8.12
N ALA A 27 16.82 39.74 -9.31
CA ALA A 27 16.00 40.83 -9.82
C ALA A 27 14.56 40.35 -10.04
N ARG A 28 13.61 41.09 -9.46
CA ARG A 28 12.18 40.85 -9.56
C ARG A 28 11.66 41.17 -10.96
N LYS A 29 10.97 40.21 -11.58
CA LYS A 29 10.22 40.35 -12.85
C LYS A 29 8.77 39.96 -12.62
N GLU A 30 7.84 40.83 -13.01
CA GLU A 30 6.41 40.51 -12.94
C GLU A 30 6.07 39.41 -13.93
N LEU A 31 5.30 38.43 -13.47
CA LEU A 31 4.80 37.36 -14.30
C LEU A 31 3.49 37.77 -14.95
N PRO A 32 3.27 37.40 -16.22
CA PRO A 32 2.05 37.76 -16.89
C PRO A 32 0.85 37.02 -16.29
N ARG A 33 -0.34 37.60 -16.42
CA ARG A 33 -1.57 37.07 -15.85
C ARG A 33 -2.42 36.34 -16.88
N ASP A 34 -3.31 35.49 -16.39
CA ASP A 34 -4.27 34.68 -17.15
C ASP A 34 -3.63 33.83 -18.27
N GLN A 35 -2.42 33.35 -18.01
CA GLN A 35 -1.72 32.43 -18.89
C GLN A 35 -0.83 31.47 -18.08
N PHE A 36 -0.59 30.30 -18.67
CA PHE A 36 0.32 29.31 -18.11
C PHE A 36 1.77 29.70 -18.34
N ILE A 37 2.58 29.60 -17.29
CA ILE A 37 4.00 29.95 -17.31
C ILE A 37 4.79 28.79 -16.76
N LYS A 38 5.70 28.23 -17.58
CA LYS A 38 6.61 27.17 -17.14
C LYS A 38 7.93 27.78 -16.66
N ILE A 39 8.33 27.47 -15.44
CA ILE A 39 9.60 27.93 -14.84
C ILE A 39 10.27 26.72 -14.20
N GLY A 40 11.41 26.32 -14.77
CA GLY A 40 12.01 25.03 -14.45
C GLY A 40 11.04 23.89 -14.75
N ASP A 41 10.88 22.99 -13.79
CA ASP A 41 9.92 21.91 -13.90
C ASP A 41 8.49 22.35 -13.59
N ASP A 42 8.30 23.48 -12.90
CA ASP A 42 7.00 23.90 -12.38
C ASP A 42 6.17 24.69 -13.39
N LEU A 43 4.84 24.56 -13.25
CA LEU A 43 3.86 25.29 -14.04
C LEU A 43 3.13 26.27 -13.12
N TYR A 44 2.96 27.51 -13.55
CA TYR A 44 2.30 28.56 -12.79
C TYR A 44 1.14 29.17 -13.58
N TYR A 45 0.13 29.65 -12.86
CA TYR A 45 -0.98 30.42 -13.39
C TYR A 45 -1.40 31.49 -12.38
N PHE A 46 -1.35 32.76 -12.77
CA PHE A 46 -1.78 33.88 -11.92
C PHE A 46 -3.01 34.53 -12.54
N SER A 47 -4.17 34.42 -11.88
CA SER A 47 -5.35 35.09 -12.39
C SER A 47 -5.29 36.60 -12.16
N SER A 48 -5.79 37.39 -13.11
CA SER A 48 -5.96 38.85 -12.94
C SER A 48 -6.83 39.22 -11.75
N ASN A 49 -7.81 38.39 -11.41
CA ASN A 49 -8.69 38.59 -10.25
C ASN A 49 -8.12 38.00 -8.93
N GLY A 50 -6.92 37.43 -8.95
CA GLY A 50 -6.27 36.83 -7.77
C GLY A 50 -6.85 35.48 -7.32
N ARG A 51 -7.78 34.88 -8.08
CA ARG A 51 -8.38 33.59 -7.73
C ARG A 51 -7.35 32.45 -7.83
N THR A 52 -7.38 31.59 -6.81
CA THR A 52 -6.65 30.32 -6.73
C THR A 52 -7.63 29.18 -6.44
N GLY A 53 -7.14 27.95 -6.30
CA GLY A 53 -7.93 26.73 -6.21
C GLY A 53 -8.38 26.24 -7.59
N SER A 54 -9.57 25.65 -7.66
CA SER A 54 -10.14 25.17 -8.92
C SER A 54 -10.49 26.32 -9.86
N ILE A 55 -9.89 26.29 -11.04
CA ILE A 55 -10.13 27.23 -12.14
C ILE A 55 -10.40 26.48 -13.44
N SER A 56 -11.11 27.12 -14.36
CA SER A 56 -11.34 26.60 -15.71
C SER A 56 -10.71 27.55 -16.72
N VAL A 57 -9.86 27.01 -17.59
CA VAL A 57 -9.18 27.74 -18.66
C VAL A 57 -9.44 27.01 -19.97
N ASN A 58 -10.07 27.68 -20.93
CA ASN A 58 -10.42 27.11 -22.24
C ASN A 58 -11.21 25.78 -22.16
N GLY A 59 -12.12 25.66 -21.20
CA GLY A 59 -12.95 24.46 -21.02
C GLY A 59 -12.25 23.28 -20.33
N LYS A 60 -11.03 23.49 -19.82
CA LYS A 60 -10.27 22.51 -19.04
C LYS A 60 -10.10 22.98 -17.61
N ASP A 61 -10.20 22.05 -16.67
CA ASP A 61 -10.12 22.36 -15.24
C ASP A 61 -8.71 22.10 -14.69
N TYR A 62 -8.25 22.99 -13.83
CA TYR A 62 -6.95 22.96 -13.18
C TYR A 62 -7.10 23.30 -11.70
N TYR A 63 -6.09 22.98 -10.90
CA TYR A 63 -6.00 23.44 -9.52
C TYR A 63 -4.74 24.28 -9.33
N VAL A 64 -4.92 25.52 -8.93
CA VAL A 64 -3.83 26.47 -8.70
C VAL A 64 -3.65 26.65 -7.19
N GLU A 65 -2.45 26.39 -6.69
CA GLU A 65 -2.07 26.61 -5.30
C GLU A 65 -2.00 28.11 -4.98
N GLN A 66 -1.96 28.46 -3.68
CA GLN A 66 -1.97 29.86 -3.25
C GLN A 66 -0.77 30.67 -3.77
N ASN A 67 0.37 30.01 -4.00
CA ASN A 67 1.57 30.61 -4.58
C ASN A 67 1.52 30.71 -6.12
N GLY A 68 0.41 30.33 -6.75
CA GLY A 68 0.21 30.33 -8.21
C GLY A 68 0.70 29.07 -8.91
N LYS A 69 1.27 28.09 -8.21
CA LYS A 69 1.72 26.83 -8.81
C LYS A 69 0.51 25.98 -9.24
N VAL A 70 0.52 25.46 -10.45
CA VAL A 70 -0.48 24.53 -10.96
C VAL A 70 -0.15 23.13 -10.43
N LEU A 71 -1.11 22.53 -9.74
CA LEU A 71 -1.01 21.18 -9.23
C LEU A 71 -0.94 20.18 -10.40
N ARG A 72 0.05 19.29 -10.35
CA ARG A 72 0.27 18.24 -11.35
C ARG A 72 0.61 16.92 -10.69
N GLY A 73 0.20 15.83 -11.32
CA GLY A 73 0.53 14.47 -10.91
C GLY A 73 -0.01 14.08 -9.54
N SER A 74 -1.16 14.62 -9.14
CA SER A 74 -1.70 14.42 -7.78
C SER A 74 -3.20 14.66 -7.74
N PHE A 75 -3.84 14.24 -6.65
CA PHE A 75 -5.14 14.76 -6.24
C PHE A 75 -4.99 16.11 -5.53
N ASN A 76 -6.12 16.79 -5.30
CA ASN A 76 -6.14 18.04 -4.53
C ASN A 76 -5.64 17.86 -3.08
N ILE A 77 -5.59 18.96 -2.33
CA ILE A 77 -5.04 18.96 -0.97
C ILE A 77 -5.79 18.03 0.01
N TYR A 78 -7.05 17.71 -0.28
CA TYR A 78 -7.90 16.78 0.46
C TYR A 78 -7.81 15.33 -0.05
N GLN A 79 -6.94 15.08 -1.04
CA GLN A 79 -6.76 13.79 -1.71
C GLN A 79 -8.03 13.27 -2.40
N ASN A 80 -8.95 14.15 -2.76
CA ASN A 80 -10.16 13.81 -3.49
C ASN A 80 -9.93 13.92 -5.00
N PRO A 81 -10.57 13.05 -5.81
CA PRO A 81 -10.67 13.24 -7.25
C PRO A 81 -11.18 14.65 -7.62
N PRO A 82 -10.86 15.15 -8.83
CA PRO A 82 -10.16 14.47 -9.92
C PRO A 82 -8.65 14.35 -9.69
N TYR A 83 -8.00 13.50 -10.49
CA TYR A 83 -6.54 13.50 -10.60
C TYR A 83 -6.13 14.59 -11.59
N TYR A 84 -5.12 15.38 -11.24
CA TYR A 84 -4.54 16.36 -12.14
C TYR A 84 -3.34 15.71 -12.83
N ASP A 85 -3.38 15.71 -14.16
CA ASP A 85 -2.38 15.10 -15.03
C ASP A 85 -0.96 15.56 -14.69
N ASP A 86 0.01 14.66 -14.80
CA ASP A 86 1.40 14.87 -14.39
C ASP A 86 2.16 15.82 -15.33
N GLU A 87 1.81 15.83 -16.61
CA GLU A 87 2.43 16.70 -17.59
C GLU A 87 1.73 18.06 -17.65
N THR A 88 0.40 18.03 -17.82
CA THR A 88 -0.40 19.21 -18.18
C THR A 88 -1.07 19.88 -16.97
N GLY A 89 -1.38 19.13 -15.92
CA GLY A 89 -2.19 19.61 -14.78
C GLY A 89 -3.68 19.68 -15.04
N GLU A 90 -4.14 19.17 -16.18
CA GLU A 90 -5.55 19.07 -16.50
C GLU A 90 -6.21 18.04 -15.57
N ALA A 91 -7.40 18.36 -15.06
CA ALA A 91 -8.23 17.38 -14.39
C ALA A 91 -8.65 16.30 -15.41
N VAL A 92 -8.38 15.03 -15.09
CA VAL A 92 -8.59 13.91 -16.03
C VAL A 92 -9.45 12.79 -15.45
N GLU A 93 -10.30 12.20 -16.30
CA GLU A 93 -11.01 10.95 -16.03
C GLU A 93 -10.12 9.74 -16.36
N LYS A 94 -9.02 9.61 -15.62
CA LYS A 94 -8.00 8.58 -15.86
C LYS A 94 -8.48 7.19 -15.42
N THR A 95 -8.09 6.16 -16.16
CA THR A 95 -8.16 4.76 -15.73
C THR A 95 -6.74 4.21 -15.63
N GLY A 96 -6.37 3.67 -14.47
CA GLY A 96 -5.03 3.16 -14.25
C GLY A 96 -4.42 3.52 -12.89
N PHE A 97 -3.19 3.06 -12.67
CA PHE A 97 -2.43 3.38 -11.47
C PHE A 97 -1.97 4.83 -11.48
N VAL A 98 -2.11 5.50 -10.34
CA VAL A 98 -1.58 6.84 -10.09
C VAL A 98 -0.91 6.88 -8.72
N LYS A 99 0.10 7.73 -8.59
CA LYS A 99 0.76 8.00 -7.31
C LYS A 99 0.42 9.41 -6.85
N SER A 100 0.05 9.55 -5.58
CA SER A 100 -0.25 10.84 -4.97
C SER A 100 0.24 10.82 -3.52
N ARG A 101 1.03 11.84 -3.12
CA ARG A 101 1.62 11.96 -1.78
C ARG A 101 2.33 10.69 -1.26
N GLY A 102 2.98 9.95 -2.15
CA GLY A 102 3.72 8.73 -1.80
C GLY A 102 2.89 7.44 -1.86
N SER A 103 1.56 7.53 -1.83
CA SER A 103 0.67 6.37 -1.90
C SER A 103 0.20 6.09 -3.32
N TRP A 104 -0.04 4.82 -3.61
CA TRP A 104 -0.59 4.35 -4.89
C TRP A 104 -2.11 4.25 -4.82
N PHE A 105 -2.76 4.55 -5.94
CA PHE A 105 -4.20 4.41 -6.12
C PHE A 105 -4.45 3.80 -7.49
N TYR A 106 -5.63 3.24 -7.69
CA TYR A 106 -6.11 2.85 -9.01
C TYR A 106 -7.42 3.57 -9.29
N LEU A 107 -7.49 4.18 -10.47
CA LEU A 107 -8.65 4.94 -10.91
C LEU A 107 -9.48 4.14 -11.92
N GLU A 108 -10.78 4.06 -11.63
CA GLU A 108 -11.97 3.72 -12.42
C GLU A 108 -12.67 4.93 -13.02
N ASN A 109 -12.40 5.36 -14.27
CA ASN A 109 -13.05 6.55 -14.86
C ASN A 109 -12.94 7.77 -13.92
N GLY A 110 -11.72 8.07 -13.46
CA GLY A 110 -11.43 9.16 -12.52
C GLY A 110 -11.80 8.91 -11.05
N LYS A 111 -12.47 7.80 -10.71
CA LYS A 111 -12.84 7.47 -9.32
C LYS A 111 -11.88 6.48 -8.70
N LYS A 112 -11.54 6.65 -7.42
CA LYS A 112 -10.70 5.69 -6.70
C LYS A 112 -11.41 4.34 -6.54
N VAL A 113 -10.70 3.26 -6.82
CA VAL A 113 -11.15 1.89 -6.56
C VAL A 113 -10.90 1.54 -5.09
N ALA A 114 -11.87 0.88 -4.48
CA ALA A 114 -11.81 0.37 -3.12
C ALA A 114 -11.87 -1.17 -3.11
N GLY A 115 -11.21 -1.79 -2.13
CA GLY A 115 -11.25 -3.24 -1.92
C GLY A 115 -10.45 -4.03 -2.95
N PHE A 116 -10.85 -5.28 -3.18
CA PHE A 116 -10.19 -6.15 -4.14
C PHE A 116 -10.42 -5.71 -5.57
N LYS A 117 -9.34 -5.68 -6.35
CA LYS A 117 -9.42 -5.48 -7.79
C LYS A 117 -8.42 -6.37 -8.50
N LYS A 118 -8.89 -7.06 -9.54
CA LYS A 118 -8.01 -7.78 -10.47
C LYS A 118 -7.66 -6.84 -11.62
N ILE A 119 -6.37 -6.62 -11.85
CA ILE A 119 -5.82 -5.76 -12.89
C ILE A 119 -4.74 -6.58 -13.61
N ASP A 120 -4.89 -6.77 -14.92
CA ASP A 120 -3.95 -7.53 -15.75
C ASP A 120 -3.59 -8.91 -15.17
N GLY A 121 -4.60 -9.63 -14.67
CA GLY A 121 -4.42 -10.96 -14.10
C GLY A 121 -3.96 -10.98 -12.63
N LYS A 122 -3.48 -9.88 -12.08
CA LYS A 122 -2.97 -9.77 -10.70
C LYS A 122 -4.04 -9.21 -9.75
N LEU A 123 -4.10 -9.73 -8.53
CA LEU A 123 -5.02 -9.25 -7.51
C LEU A 123 -4.35 -8.15 -6.69
N TYR A 124 -5.07 -7.05 -6.47
CA TYR A 124 -4.67 -5.92 -5.65
C TYR A 124 -5.73 -5.66 -4.59
N TYR A 125 -5.34 -4.98 -3.51
CA TYR A 125 -6.28 -4.50 -2.52
C TYR A 125 -6.04 -3.02 -2.24
N PHE A 126 -7.13 -2.26 -2.34
CA PHE A 126 -7.18 -0.85 -1.98
C PHE A 126 -7.94 -0.74 -0.66
N SER A 127 -7.42 0.06 0.26
CA SER A 127 -8.00 0.19 1.60
C SER A 127 -9.49 0.51 1.52
N ALA A 128 -10.28 -0.27 2.27
CA ALA A 128 -11.73 -0.24 2.21
C ALA A 128 -12.29 -0.62 3.57
N ASN A 129 -12.33 0.36 4.46
CA ASN A 129 -12.97 0.25 5.76
C ASN A 129 -14.33 0.98 5.72
N PRO A 130 -15.46 0.27 5.63
CA PRO A 130 -16.78 0.90 5.58
C PRO A 130 -17.12 1.69 6.85
N MET A 131 -16.42 1.45 7.97
CA MET A 131 -16.60 2.17 9.23
C MET A 131 -15.76 3.45 9.31
N ASN A 132 -14.78 3.62 8.43
CA ASN A 132 -13.90 4.79 8.43
C ASN A 132 -14.39 5.82 7.41
N LYS A 133 -15.03 6.89 7.88
CA LYS A 133 -15.41 8.03 7.01
C LYS A 133 -14.21 8.73 6.34
N TYR A 134 -12.99 8.49 6.82
CA TYR A 134 -11.74 9.00 6.26
C TYR A 134 -10.98 7.94 5.45
N GLU A 135 -11.68 6.93 4.93
CA GLU A 135 -11.10 5.94 4.04
C GLU A 135 -10.50 6.62 2.79
N THR A 136 -9.25 6.29 2.47
CA THR A 136 -8.47 6.96 1.42
C THR A 136 -8.41 6.16 0.12
N ASN A 137 -8.70 4.85 0.18
CA ASN A 137 -8.57 3.89 -0.92
C ASN A 137 -7.14 3.77 -1.47
N GLU A 138 -6.16 3.84 -0.58
CA GLU A 138 -4.76 3.62 -0.90
C GLU A 138 -4.50 2.13 -1.18
N GLN A 139 -3.68 1.84 -2.19
CA GLN A 139 -3.21 0.49 -2.45
C GLN A 139 -2.41 -0.02 -1.25
N VAL A 140 -2.76 -1.21 -0.76
CA VAL A 140 -2.02 -1.89 0.29
C VAL A 140 -0.79 -2.57 -0.31
N ARG A 141 0.34 -2.39 0.35
CA ARG A 141 1.66 -2.87 -0.07
C ARG A 141 2.49 -3.26 1.14
N GLY A 142 3.23 -4.35 1.04
CA GLY A 142 4.11 -4.89 2.08
C GLY A 142 3.41 -5.34 3.36
N LYS A 143 2.11 -5.68 3.29
CA LYS A 143 1.27 -5.92 4.48
C LYS A 143 0.37 -7.13 4.33
N LEU A 144 0.09 -7.77 5.47
CA LEU A 144 -0.97 -8.76 5.63
C LEU A 144 -2.34 -8.07 5.70
N VAL A 145 -3.36 -8.67 5.07
CA VAL A 145 -4.74 -8.16 5.06
C VAL A 145 -5.72 -9.30 5.26
N GLY A 146 -6.56 -9.19 6.29
CA GLY A 146 -7.83 -9.91 6.41
C GLY A 146 -8.97 -8.97 5.99
N PRO A 147 -9.59 -9.15 4.82
CA PRO A 147 -10.47 -8.15 4.22
C PRO A 147 -11.80 -7.90 4.95
N LYS A 148 -12.30 -8.86 5.73
CA LYS A 148 -13.49 -8.67 6.58
C LYS A 148 -13.12 -8.01 7.89
N PHE A 149 -13.88 -6.98 8.23
CA PHE A 149 -13.71 -6.21 9.45
C PHE A 149 -14.28 -6.96 10.67
N TYR A 150 -13.68 -6.78 11.85
CA TYR A 150 -13.90 -7.54 13.10
C TYR A 150 -15.34 -7.63 13.66
N ILE A 151 -16.33 -6.98 13.02
CA ILE A 151 -17.74 -6.99 13.46
C ILE A 151 -18.51 -8.17 12.85
N SER A 152 -17.96 -8.87 11.85
CA SER A 152 -18.53 -10.14 11.41
C SER A 152 -18.09 -11.27 12.34
N PHE A 153 -19.04 -11.93 12.99
CA PHE A 153 -18.82 -13.22 13.65
C PHE A 153 -18.36 -14.22 12.58
N LEU A 154 -17.05 -14.38 12.42
CA LEU A 154 -16.49 -15.34 11.49
C LEU A 154 -16.82 -16.73 12.03
N SER A 155 -17.54 -17.51 11.22
CA SER A 155 -17.90 -18.88 11.59
C SER A 155 -16.72 -19.83 11.42
N ARG A 156 -15.80 -19.48 10.51
CA ARG A 156 -14.63 -20.26 10.16
C ARG A 156 -13.44 -19.37 9.80
N ALA A 157 -12.23 -19.89 9.97
CA ALA A 157 -10.99 -19.20 9.59
C ALA A 157 -10.94 -18.87 8.08
N GLU A 158 -11.55 -19.72 7.25
CA GLU A 158 -11.59 -19.52 5.79
C GLU A 158 -12.52 -18.39 5.36
N ASP A 159 -13.39 -17.89 6.25
CA ASP A 159 -14.35 -16.83 5.93
C ASP A 159 -13.67 -15.47 5.72
N ASN A 160 -12.47 -15.28 6.27
CA ASN A 160 -11.69 -14.06 6.17
C ASN A 160 -10.20 -14.38 5.96
N PRO A 161 -9.84 -14.93 4.79
CA PRO A 161 -8.49 -15.42 4.57
C PRO A 161 -7.50 -14.27 4.57
N THR A 162 -6.33 -14.51 5.15
CA THR A 162 -5.20 -13.58 5.12
C THR A 162 -4.58 -13.57 3.72
N TYR A 163 -4.32 -12.37 3.20
CA TYR A 163 -3.51 -12.13 2.00
C TYR A 163 -2.25 -11.38 2.39
N TYR A 164 -1.18 -11.49 1.59
CA TYR A 164 -0.05 -10.56 1.65
C TYR A 164 0.08 -9.85 0.30
N PHE A 165 0.21 -8.52 0.34
CA PHE A 165 0.46 -7.71 -0.84
C PHE A 165 1.92 -7.33 -0.89
N ASP A 166 2.59 -7.65 -1.99
CA ASP A 166 4.01 -7.40 -2.21
C ASP A 166 4.37 -5.92 -2.02
N ALA A 167 5.54 -5.64 -1.44
CA ALA A 167 5.95 -4.26 -1.13
C ALA A 167 6.24 -3.43 -2.39
N GLU A 168 6.83 -4.08 -3.41
CA GLU A 168 7.33 -3.43 -4.64
C GLU A 168 6.29 -3.35 -5.75
N THR A 169 5.26 -4.18 -5.72
CA THR A 169 4.22 -4.19 -6.76
C THR A 169 2.83 -3.93 -6.20
N GLY A 170 2.57 -4.23 -4.92
CA GLY A 170 1.24 -4.22 -4.33
C GLY A 170 0.34 -5.36 -4.80
N ALA A 171 0.84 -6.29 -5.61
CA ALA A 171 0.09 -7.47 -6.04
C ALA A 171 0.04 -8.51 -4.91
N ALA A 172 -1.05 -9.25 -4.81
CA ALA A 172 -1.16 -10.39 -3.91
C ALA A 172 -0.11 -11.44 -4.30
N VAL A 173 0.62 -11.93 -3.32
CA VAL A 173 1.60 -13.00 -3.52
C VAL A 173 0.91 -14.35 -3.65
N THR A 174 1.49 -15.26 -4.42
CA THR A 174 0.93 -16.60 -4.67
C THR A 174 2.04 -17.64 -4.72
N ASN A 175 1.75 -18.87 -4.30
CA ASN A 175 2.62 -20.05 -4.32
C ASN A 175 4.01 -19.82 -3.69
N GLN A 176 4.08 -19.06 -2.60
CA GLN A 176 5.36 -18.74 -1.97
C GLN A 176 5.25 -18.52 -0.46
N PHE A 177 6.38 -18.71 0.22
CA PHE A 177 6.57 -18.32 1.61
C PHE A 177 6.81 -16.81 1.72
N VAL A 178 6.24 -16.19 2.76
CA VAL A 178 6.54 -14.82 3.17
C VAL A 178 6.73 -14.79 4.68
N TYR A 179 7.80 -14.13 5.12
CA TYR A 179 8.00 -13.80 6.53
C TYR A 179 7.44 -12.40 6.80
N ALA A 180 6.40 -12.31 7.62
CA ALA A 180 5.74 -11.06 7.97
C ALA A 180 5.28 -11.11 9.43
N ASP A 181 5.35 -9.98 10.12
CA ASP A 181 4.88 -9.87 11.52
C ASP A 181 5.44 -10.97 12.45
N GLY A 182 6.73 -11.32 12.27
CA GLY A 182 7.42 -12.33 13.09
C GLY A 182 7.09 -13.79 12.76
N HIS A 183 6.29 -14.07 11.73
CA HIS A 183 5.85 -15.43 11.41
C HIS A 183 6.02 -15.72 9.91
N TRP A 184 6.18 -17.01 9.60
CA TRP A 184 6.12 -17.50 8.22
C TRP A 184 4.68 -17.77 7.82
N TYR A 185 4.34 -17.44 6.58
CA TYR A 185 3.07 -17.76 5.94
C TYR A 185 3.39 -18.41 4.60
N TYR A 186 2.54 -19.32 4.13
CA TYR A 186 2.56 -19.76 2.74
C TYR A 186 1.27 -19.34 2.05
N PHE A 187 1.38 -18.63 0.93
CA PHE A 187 0.22 -18.19 0.16
C PHE A 187 -0.03 -19.15 -1.00
N GLY A 188 -1.24 -19.67 -1.13
CA GLY A 188 -1.66 -20.57 -2.20
C GLY A 188 -1.75 -19.90 -3.57
N ASN A 189 -2.23 -20.64 -4.56
CA ASN A 189 -2.38 -20.15 -5.94
C ASN A 189 -3.45 -19.04 -6.08
N ASP A 190 -4.40 -18.98 -5.15
CA ASP A 190 -5.46 -17.97 -5.07
C ASP A 190 -5.08 -16.77 -4.20
N GLY A 191 -3.83 -16.76 -3.69
CA GLY A 191 -3.24 -15.71 -2.88
C GLY A 191 -3.64 -15.72 -1.42
N LYS A 192 -4.42 -16.71 -0.97
CA LYS A 192 -4.78 -16.86 0.45
C LYS A 192 -3.68 -17.58 1.21
N ALA A 193 -3.45 -17.19 2.46
CA ALA A 193 -2.61 -17.94 3.37
C ALA A 193 -3.21 -19.34 3.59
N LEU A 194 -2.38 -20.38 3.49
CA LEU A 194 -2.78 -21.73 3.83
C LEU A 194 -2.97 -21.88 5.34
N LEU A 195 -3.87 -22.77 5.71
CA LEU A 195 -4.25 -23.04 7.10
C LEU A 195 -4.03 -24.53 7.42
N PHE A 196 -3.81 -24.83 8.69
CA PHE A 196 -3.72 -26.17 9.25
C PHE A 196 -2.68 -27.05 8.54
N ASP A 197 -2.91 -28.37 8.49
CA ASP A 197 -2.00 -29.33 7.86
C ASP A 197 -1.86 -29.10 6.35
N GLN A 198 -0.62 -28.94 5.89
CA GLN A 198 -0.30 -28.75 4.47
C GLN A 198 0.93 -29.57 4.09
N VAL A 199 0.99 -29.99 2.83
CA VAL A 199 2.20 -30.61 2.25
C VAL A 199 2.72 -29.70 1.15
N ILE A 200 3.91 -29.13 1.34
CA ILE A 200 4.50 -28.14 0.45
C ILE A 200 5.88 -28.62 0.05
N ASN A 201 6.09 -28.90 -1.24
CA ASN A 201 7.34 -29.47 -1.75
C ASN A 201 7.79 -30.75 -0.99
N GLY A 202 6.84 -31.57 -0.56
CA GLY A 202 7.08 -32.79 0.21
C GLY A 202 7.25 -32.59 1.73
N GLN A 203 7.24 -31.34 2.20
CA GLN A 203 7.34 -30.98 3.61
C GLN A 203 5.94 -30.94 4.26
N HIS A 204 5.72 -31.69 5.33
CA HIS A 204 4.51 -31.67 6.15
C HIS A 204 4.56 -30.52 7.17
N LEU A 205 3.78 -29.48 6.91
CA LEU A 205 3.76 -28.24 7.68
C LEU A 205 2.40 -28.00 8.33
N TYR A 206 2.37 -27.14 9.33
CA TYR A 206 1.12 -26.70 9.96
C TYR A 206 1.07 -25.19 10.10
N PHE A 207 -0.09 -24.63 9.75
CA PHE A 207 -0.38 -23.20 9.91
C PHE A 207 -1.56 -23.02 10.87
N ASP A 208 -1.54 -22.01 11.71
CA ASP A 208 -2.66 -21.72 12.60
C ASP A 208 -3.89 -21.17 11.84
N TYR A 209 -4.95 -20.84 12.58
CA TYR A 209 -6.18 -20.29 12.01
C TYR A 209 -6.01 -18.90 11.38
N GLN A 210 -4.86 -18.23 11.59
CA GLN A 210 -4.50 -16.95 10.97
C GLN A 210 -3.54 -17.13 9.77
N GLY A 211 -3.06 -18.36 9.55
CA GLY A 211 -2.08 -18.72 8.52
C GLY A 211 -0.63 -18.64 8.97
N LYS A 212 -0.35 -18.48 10.27
CA LYS A 212 1.03 -18.45 10.80
C LYS A 212 1.57 -19.86 10.91
N GLN A 213 2.74 -20.11 10.33
CA GLN A 213 3.42 -21.39 10.39
C GLN A 213 3.83 -21.71 11.84
N ILE A 214 3.49 -22.90 12.29
CA ILE A 214 3.95 -23.44 13.57
C ILE A 214 5.34 -24.03 13.38
N LYS A 215 6.30 -23.53 14.17
CA LYS A 215 7.68 -24.02 14.25
C LYS A 215 8.08 -24.14 15.70
N GLY A 216 8.79 -25.21 16.03
CA GLY A 216 9.36 -25.46 17.35
C GLY A 216 8.32 -25.69 18.45
N ASN A 217 7.10 -26.09 18.07
CA ASN A 217 5.96 -26.15 18.98
C ASN A 217 5.09 -27.37 18.71
N PHE A 218 4.33 -27.76 19.75
CA PHE A 218 3.32 -28.81 19.67
C PHE A 218 1.99 -28.27 19.13
N VAL A 219 1.30 -29.11 18.37
CA VAL A 219 -0.10 -28.92 17.96
C VAL A 219 -0.89 -30.12 18.46
N THR A 220 -2.00 -29.86 19.15
CA THR A 220 -2.92 -30.90 19.61
C THR A 220 -4.28 -30.68 18.98
N ASP A 221 -4.73 -31.68 18.22
CA ASP A 221 -6.04 -31.71 17.58
C ASP A 221 -6.60 -33.15 17.60
N TYR A 222 -7.61 -33.44 16.78
CA TYR A 222 -8.22 -34.78 16.68
C TYR A 222 -7.26 -35.87 16.18
N LYS A 223 -6.12 -35.51 15.57
CA LYS A 223 -5.07 -36.44 15.14
C LYS A 223 -4.07 -36.76 16.27
N GLY A 224 -4.17 -36.08 17.41
CA GLY A 224 -3.29 -36.23 18.55
C GLY A 224 -2.30 -35.06 18.71
N THR A 225 -1.42 -35.16 19.69
CA THR A 225 -0.35 -34.17 19.93
C THR A 225 0.82 -34.46 19.02
N ARG A 226 1.21 -33.49 18.20
CA ARG A 226 2.26 -33.58 17.18
C ARG A 226 3.24 -32.43 17.33
N TYR A 227 4.50 -32.61 16.95
CA TYR A 227 5.53 -31.55 17.06
C TYR A 227 6.07 -31.17 15.69
N TYR A 228 6.20 -29.86 15.46
CA TYR A 228 6.77 -29.31 14.24
C TYR A 228 8.15 -28.74 14.53
N ASP A 229 9.14 -29.16 13.76
CA ASP A 229 10.56 -28.85 13.95
C ASP A 229 10.83 -27.34 14.04
N GLU A 230 11.72 -26.93 14.95
CA GLU A 230 12.02 -25.51 15.21
C GLU A 230 12.64 -24.78 14.03
N ASN A 231 13.45 -25.47 13.22
CA ASN A 231 14.23 -24.84 12.16
C ASN A 231 13.50 -24.92 10.82
N SER A 232 12.92 -26.07 10.51
CA SER A 232 12.29 -26.36 9.22
C SER A 232 10.78 -26.21 9.25
N GLY A 233 10.15 -26.39 10.41
CA GLY A 233 8.69 -26.51 10.54
C GLY A 233 8.14 -27.87 10.11
N GLU A 234 8.99 -28.83 9.72
CA GLU A 234 8.57 -30.18 9.32
C GLU A 234 7.95 -30.94 10.48
N LEU A 235 6.87 -31.68 10.22
CA LEU A 235 6.29 -32.62 11.16
C LEU A 235 7.32 -33.69 11.55
N VAL A 236 7.60 -33.78 12.84
CA VAL A 236 8.50 -34.79 13.37
C VAL A 236 7.80 -36.15 13.41
N THR A 237 8.34 -37.15 12.71
CA THR A 237 7.83 -38.53 12.65
C THR A 237 8.96 -39.56 12.86
N ASN A 238 8.60 -40.76 13.30
CA ASN A 238 9.49 -41.93 13.41
C ASN A 238 10.82 -41.69 14.15
N GLN A 239 10.82 -40.84 15.18
CA GLN A 239 12.03 -40.50 15.91
C GLN A 239 11.75 -40.09 17.35
N THR A 240 12.80 -40.10 18.18
CA THR A 240 12.73 -39.63 19.58
C THR A 240 13.42 -38.27 19.69
N ARG A 241 12.79 -37.31 20.38
CA ARG A 241 13.39 -35.99 20.65
C ARG A 241 13.17 -35.55 22.10
N THR A 242 14.15 -34.84 22.64
CA THR A 242 14.02 -34.12 23.91
C THR A 242 13.66 -32.66 23.63
N ILE A 243 12.50 -32.23 24.11
CA ILE A 243 11.96 -30.88 23.90
C ILE A 243 11.69 -30.29 25.29
N ASN A 244 12.33 -29.16 25.60
CA ASN A 244 12.25 -28.50 26.91
C ASN A 244 12.53 -29.45 28.10
N GLY A 245 13.51 -30.36 27.93
CA GLY A 245 13.91 -31.31 28.96
C GLY A 245 13.03 -32.57 29.08
N VAL A 246 11.96 -32.69 28.29
CA VAL A 246 11.09 -33.88 28.27
C VAL A 246 11.32 -34.68 26.99
N THR A 247 11.48 -35.99 27.10
CA THR A 247 11.74 -36.88 25.96
C THR A 247 10.44 -37.47 25.44
N TYR A 248 10.25 -37.38 24.12
CA TYR A 248 9.09 -37.91 23.41
C TYR A 248 9.53 -38.83 22.28
N HIS A 249 8.83 -39.94 22.10
CA HIS A 249 8.87 -40.73 20.87
C HIS A 249 7.70 -40.34 19.96
N PHE A 250 7.98 -40.06 18.70
CA PHE A 250 6.99 -39.70 17.68
C PHE A 250 6.78 -40.87 16.71
N ASP A 251 5.53 -41.29 16.56
CA ASP A 251 5.17 -42.40 15.66
C ASP A 251 5.22 -42.00 14.16
N GLU A 252 4.83 -42.92 13.28
CA GLU A 252 4.80 -42.69 11.82
C GLU A 252 3.88 -41.56 11.38
N ASN A 253 2.88 -41.23 12.21
CA ASN A 253 1.91 -40.15 11.99
C ASN A 253 2.31 -38.88 12.78
N GLY A 254 3.46 -38.89 13.45
CA GLY A 254 4.00 -37.80 14.26
C GLY A 254 3.33 -37.62 15.62
N ARG A 255 2.58 -38.61 16.12
CA ARG A 255 1.96 -38.54 17.45
C ARG A 255 3.01 -38.71 18.52
N ALA A 256 3.04 -37.77 19.46
CA ALA A 256 3.97 -37.75 20.57
C ALA A 256 3.52 -38.69 21.69
N ASN A 257 4.41 -39.58 22.10
CA ASN A 257 4.30 -40.36 23.34
C ASN A 257 5.47 -39.96 24.26
N GLN A 258 5.14 -39.43 25.43
CA GLN A 258 6.16 -39.09 26.43
C GLN A 258 6.79 -40.38 26.98
N LEU A 259 8.12 -40.38 27.11
CA LEU A 259 8.90 -41.46 27.70
C LEU A 259 9.28 -41.17 29.15
#